data_AF-A0A7W0XHB3-F1
#
_entry.id   AF-A0A7W0XHB3-F1
#
_cell.length_a   1.000
_cell.length_b   1.000
_cell.length_c   1.000
_cell.angle_alpha   90.00
_cell.angle_beta   90.00
_cell.angle_gamma   90.00
#
_symmetry.space_group_name_H-M   'P 1'
#
loop_
_entity.id
_entity.type
_entity.pdbx_description
1 polymer ?
#
loop_
_entity_poly.entity_id
_entity_poly.type
_entity_poly.pdbx_seq_one_letter_code
_entity_poly.pdbx_strand_id
1 'polypeptide(L)'
;MAGQSKARKDTVERVMHEFKHGELKQPGGRKVKDPKQAIAIALHEAGASNQESPEKNRQNLRKTKAKERKGETGKDAAEGRGGAGANGGSKGVKSKAELYDEAKKRDIPGRSKMDKAQLERALAK
;
A
#
# COMPACT_ATOMS: atom_id res chain seq x y z
N MET A 1 3.45 16.35 -26.14
CA MET A 1 3.76 15.40 -25.05
C MET A 1 2.53 14.54 -24.82
N ALA A 2 2.60 13.23 -25.03
CA ALA A 2 1.51 12.33 -24.62
C ALA A 2 1.33 12.49 -23.10
N GLY A 3 0.17 13.00 -22.69
CA GLY A 3 -0.15 13.13 -21.27
C GLY A 3 0.08 11.79 -20.57
N GLN A 4 0.69 11.80 -19.38
CA GLN A 4 0.94 10.58 -18.64
C GLN A 4 -0.34 9.75 -18.52
N SER A 5 -0.25 8.45 -18.85
CA SER A 5 -1.41 7.56 -18.76
C SER A 5 -1.93 7.49 -17.32
N LYS A 6 -3.24 7.30 -17.14
CA LYS A 6 -3.89 7.25 -15.82
C LYS A 6 -3.16 6.30 -14.85
N ALA A 7 -2.80 5.12 -15.34
CA ALA A 7 -2.06 4.12 -14.57
C ALA A 7 -0.72 4.62 -14.00
N ARG A 8 0.00 5.52 -14.69
CA ARG A 8 1.24 6.11 -14.18
C ARG A 8 0.95 7.12 -13.08
N LYS A 9 -0.07 7.97 -13.28
CA LYS A 9 -0.51 8.95 -12.28
C LYS A 9 -0.93 8.26 -10.98
N ASP A 10 -1.72 7.19 -11.08
CA ASP A 10 -2.16 6.41 -9.91
C ASP A 10 -0.98 5.84 -9.11
N THR A 11 0.07 5.36 -9.79
CA THR A 11 1.28 4.87 -9.13
C THR A 11 2.06 5.99 -8.45
N VAL A 12 2.22 7.15 -9.11
CA VAL A 12 2.87 8.32 -8.49
C VAL A 12 2.09 8.78 -7.25
N GLU A 13 0.78 8.89 -7.36
CA GLU A 13 -0.10 9.30 -6.26
C GLU A 13 0.01 8.33 -5.08
N ARG A 14 -0.02 7.01 -5.33
CA ARG A 14 0.16 6.00 -4.28
C ARG A 14 1.50 6.15 -3.56
N VAL A 15 2.60 6.25 -4.29
CA VAL A 15 3.94 6.37 -3.69
C VAL A 15 4.05 7.66 -2.87
N MET A 16 3.50 8.77 -3.37
CA MET A 16 3.48 10.04 -2.64
C MET A 16 2.58 9.97 -1.40
N HIS A 17 1.47 9.23 -1.46
CA HIS A 17 0.61 8.96 -0.31
C HIS A 17 1.36 8.16 0.76
N GLU A 18 2.04 7.08 0.37
CA GLU A 18 2.90 6.30 1.27
C GLU A 18 4.01 7.15 1.89
N PHE A 19 4.63 8.05 1.12
CA PHE A 19 5.61 8.99 1.67
C PHE A 19 4.98 9.95 2.69
N LYS A 20 3.81 10.53 2.37
CA LYS A 20 3.08 11.45 3.25
C LYS A 20 2.75 10.83 4.60
N HIS A 21 2.45 9.53 4.64
CA HIS A 21 2.18 8.79 5.89
C HIS A 21 3.42 8.17 6.53
N GLY A 22 4.61 8.35 5.94
CA GLY A 22 5.86 7.77 6.44
C GLY A 22 5.90 6.24 6.33
N GLU A 23 5.26 5.69 5.30
CA GLU A 23 5.14 4.27 4.98
C GLU A 23 6.08 3.86 3.84
N LEU A 24 6.52 4.82 3.01
CA LEU A 24 7.47 4.57 1.93
C LEU A 24 8.83 4.16 2.50
N LYS A 25 9.36 3.00 2.05
CA LYS A 25 10.62 2.42 2.52
C LYS A 25 11.66 2.38 1.42
N GLN A 26 12.91 2.62 1.79
CA GLN A 26 14.08 2.43 0.93
C GLN A 26 14.60 0.98 1.04
N PRO A 27 15.50 0.55 0.13
CA PRO A 27 16.23 -0.72 0.29
C PRO A 27 16.88 -0.80 1.68
N GLY A 28 16.69 -1.91 2.39
CA GLY A 28 17.11 -2.05 3.80
C GLY A 28 16.07 -1.61 4.84
N GLY A 29 14.85 -1.26 4.43
CA GLY A 29 13.69 -1.13 5.32
C GLY A 29 13.56 0.21 6.06
N ARG A 30 14.54 1.10 5.93
CA ARG A 30 14.47 2.45 6.51
C ARG A 30 13.42 3.29 5.78
N LYS A 31 12.65 4.08 6.51
CA LYS A 31 11.66 5.00 5.93
C LYS A 31 12.34 6.07 5.08
N VAL A 32 11.73 6.43 3.96
CA VAL A 32 12.15 7.56 3.12
C VAL A 32 11.72 8.84 3.82
N LYS A 33 12.68 9.74 4.07
CA LYS A 33 12.44 11.05 4.70
C LYS A 33 12.60 12.21 3.74
N ASP A 34 13.38 12.02 2.68
CA ASP A 34 13.67 13.06 1.71
C ASP A 34 12.59 13.10 0.61
N PRO A 35 11.91 14.26 0.39
CA PRO A 35 10.89 14.37 -0.64
C PRO A 35 11.42 14.15 -2.06
N LYS A 36 12.66 14.54 -2.36
CA LYS A 36 13.24 14.37 -3.70
C LYS A 36 13.47 12.89 -3.98
N GLN A 37 13.95 12.15 -2.98
CA GLN A 37 14.07 10.70 -3.06
C GLN A 37 12.71 10.03 -3.28
N ALA A 38 11.66 10.49 -2.58
CA ALA A 38 10.32 9.96 -2.79
C ALA A 38 9.83 10.21 -4.22
N ILE A 39 10.04 11.42 -4.77
CA ILE A 39 9.69 11.75 -6.16
C ILE A 39 10.46 10.85 -7.14
N ALA A 40 11.76 10.64 -6.91
CA ALA A 40 12.57 9.75 -7.75
C ALA A 40 12.03 8.31 -7.75
N ILE A 41 11.66 7.79 -6.58
CA ILE A 41 11.04 6.46 -6.45
C ILE A 41 9.70 6.42 -7.20
N ALA A 42 8.86 7.44 -7.06
CA ALA A 42 7.56 7.50 -7.74
C ALA A 42 7.71 7.51 -9.27
N LEU A 43 8.65 8.30 -9.81
CA LEU A 43 8.92 8.34 -11.25
C LEU A 43 9.48 7.00 -11.76
N HIS A 44 10.38 6.37 -11.00
CA HIS A 44 10.92 5.06 -11.32
C HIS A 44 9.84 3.97 -11.30
N GLU A 45 9.02 3.91 -10.24
CA GLU A 45 7.93 2.94 -10.12
C GLU A 45 6.84 3.11 -11.18
N ALA A 46 6.57 4.35 -11.59
CA ALA A 46 5.62 4.67 -12.66
C ALA A 46 6.18 4.45 -14.07
N GLY A 47 7.47 4.08 -14.21
CA GLY A 47 8.12 3.95 -15.51
C GLY A 47 8.16 5.26 -16.29
N ALA A 48 8.38 6.37 -15.59
CA ALA A 48 8.46 7.72 -16.12
C ALA A 48 9.83 8.37 -15.87
N SER A 49 10.84 7.58 -15.47
CA SER A 49 12.20 8.07 -15.28
C SER A 49 12.81 8.49 -16.62
N ASN A 50 13.49 9.63 -16.64
CA ASN A 50 14.29 10.08 -17.78
C ASN A 50 15.71 9.50 -17.77
N GLN A 51 16.10 8.79 -16.71
CA GLN A 51 17.42 8.17 -16.57
C GLN A 51 17.47 6.71 -17.07
N GLU A 52 16.31 6.12 -17.40
CA GLU A 52 16.19 4.72 -17.82
C GLU A 52 15.66 4.60 -19.24
N SER A 53 15.99 3.48 -19.92
CA SER A 53 15.49 3.21 -21.26
C SER A 53 13.96 3.02 -21.27
N PRO A 54 13.29 3.23 -22.42
CA PRO A 54 11.86 2.93 -22.56
C PRO A 54 11.48 1.49 -22.21
N GLU A 55 12.30 0.48 -22.54
CA GLU A 55 12.08 -0.92 -22.13
C GLU A 55 12.05 -1.04 -20.62
N LYS A 56 13.04 -0.43 -19.96
CA LYS A 56 13.22 -0.54 -18.52
C LYS A 56 12.07 0.13 -17.77
N ASN A 57 11.67 1.31 -18.22
CA ASN A 57 10.49 2.01 -17.74
C ASN A 57 9.21 1.15 -17.86
N ARG A 58 9.00 0.48 -19.01
CA ARG A 58 7.86 -0.45 -19.18
C ARG A 58 7.94 -1.65 -18.22
N GLN A 59 9.13 -2.20 -18.01
CA GLN A 59 9.36 -3.31 -17.08
C GLN A 59 9.06 -2.89 -15.63
N ASN A 60 9.56 -1.73 -15.20
CA ASN A 60 9.36 -1.19 -13.86
C ASN A 60 7.87 -0.98 -13.59
N LEU A 61 7.15 -0.30 -14.50
CA LEU A 61 5.70 -0.13 -14.37
C LEU A 61 4.95 -1.46 -14.27
N ARG A 62 5.28 -2.45 -15.11
CA ARG A 62 4.66 -3.80 -15.05
C ARG A 62 4.91 -4.48 -13.69
N LYS A 63 6.15 -4.41 -13.19
CA LYS A 63 6.53 -4.96 -11.88
C LYS A 63 5.79 -4.26 -10.75
N THR A 64 5.69 -2.93 -10.79
CA THR A 64 4.93 -2.15 -9.80
C THR A 64 3.46 -2.53 -9.80
N LYS A 65 2.81 -2.59 -10.97
CA LYS A 65 1.39 -3.00 -11.06
C LYS A 65 1.15 -4.42 -10.56
N ALA A 66 2.09 -5.34 -10.79
CA ALA A 66 1.99 -6.69 -10.25
C ALA A 66 2.05 -6.71 -8.71
N LYS A 67 2.93 -5.91 -8.10
CA LYS A 67 3.01 -5.75 -6.64
C LYS A 67 1.74 -5.10 -6.05
N GLU A 68 1.25 -4.04 -6.70
CA GLU A 68 0.00 -3.37 -6.32
C GLU A 68 -1.18 -4.36 -6.32
N ARG A 69 -1.28 -5.22 -7.34
CA ARG A 69 -2.33 -6.25 -7.40
C ARG A 69 -2.20 -7.30 -6.28
N LYS A 70 -0.98 -7.58 -5.83
CA LYS A 70 -0.70 -8.55 -4.76
C LYS A 70 -0.85 -7.96 -3.35
N GLY A 71 -1.05 -6.66 -3.22
CA GLY A 71 -1.10 -5.99 -1.92
C GLY A 71 0.28 -5.86 -1.25
N GLU A 72 1.36 -5.83 -2.03
CA GLU A 72 2.73 -5.81 -1.49
C GLU A 72 3.29 -4.38 -1.33
N THR A 73 2.43 -3.35 -1.28
CA THR A 73 2.88 -1.95 -1.14
C THR A 73 2.97 -1.51 0.33
N GLY A 74 3.67 -0.40 0.59
CA GLY A 74 3.81 0.13 1.95
C GLY A 74 2.46 0.48 2.58
N LYS A 75 1.55 1.01 1.75
CA LYS A 75 0.16 1.30 2.13
C LYS A 75 -0.59 0.04 2.54
N ASP A 76 -0.50 -1.03 1.75
CA ASP A 76 -1.19 -2.28 2.05
C ASP A 76 -0.63 -2.95 3.31
N ALA A 77 0.69 -2.88 3.53
CA ALA A 77 1.30 -3.37 4.76
C ALA A 77 0.83 -2.58 5.99
N ALA A 78 0.71 -1.25 5.89
CA ALA A 78 0.26 -0.40 6.98
C ALA A 78 -1.24 -0.52 7.26
N GLU A 79 -2.05 -0.70 6.22
CA GLU A 79 -3.49 -0.93 6.32
C GLU A 79 -3.83 -2.39 6.70
N GLY A 80 -2.83 -3.27 6.80
CA GLY A 80 -3.02 -4.70 7.09
C GLY A 80 -3.70 -5.48 5.97
N ARG A 81 -3.64 -4.95 4.74
CA ARG A 81 -4.17 -5.54 3.50
C ARG A 81 -3.15 -6.43 2.77
N GLY A 82 -1.87 -6.32 3.13
CA GLY A 82 -0.80 -7.14 2.59
C GLY A 82 -0.86 -8.58 3.07
N GLY A 83 -1.70 -9.39 2.42
CA GLY A 83 -1.86 -10.80 2.76
C GLY A 83 -3.02 -11.55 2.10
N ALA A 84 -3.81 -10.94 1.22
CA ALA A 84 -4.96 -11.62 0.60
C ALA A 84 -4.59 -12.63 -0.52
N GLY A 85 -3.29 -12.82 -0.81
CA GLY A 85 -2.83 -13.42 -2.07
C GLY A 85 -1.88 -14.61 -1.98
N ALA A 86 -1.78 -15.31 -0.84
CA ALA A 86 -1.13 -16.62 -0.77
C ALA A 86 -1.62 -17.40 0.47
N ASN A 87 -2.23 -18.56 0.26
CA ASN A 87 -2.66 -19.48 1.30
C ASN A 87 -1.50 -19.80 2.28
N GLY A 88 -1.70 -19.56 3.58
CA GLY A 88 -0.85 -20.13 4.63
C GLY A 88 -0.69 -19.29 5.91
N GLY A 89 -1.60 -19.44 6.87
CA GLY A 89 -1.23 -19.49 8.28
C GLY A 89 -1.05 -18.17 9.04
N SER A 90 -2.16 -17.59 9.50
CA SER A 90 -2.23 -17.14 10.90
C SER A 90 -3.65 -17.36 11.42
N LYS A 91 -3.93 -18.60 11.87
CA LYS A 91 -5.12 -18.89 12.68
C LYS A 91 -4.96 -18.12 14.00
N GLY A 92 -5.42 -16.88 14.04
CA GLY A 92 -5.46 -16.11 15.29
C GLY A 92 -5.55 -14.61 15.14
N VAL A 93 -4.96 -14.02 14.10
CA VAL A 93 -4.88 -12.55 13.99
C VAL A 93 -5.65 -12.06 12.78
N LYS A 94 -6.94 -11.72 12.99
CA LYS A 94 -7.78 -11.07 11.98
C LYS A 94 -7.16 -9.72 11.60
N SER A 95 -7.17 -9.39 10.30
CA SER A 95 -6.76 -8.06 9.83
C SER A 95 -7.71 -6.97 10.35
N LYS A 96 -7.26 -5.71 10.37
CA LYS A 96 -8.13 -4.58 10.79
C LYS A 96 -9.40 -4.49 9.93
N ALA A 97 -9.29 -4.80 8.64
CA ALA A 97 -10.41 -4.82 7.72
C ALA A 97 -11.42 -5.93 8.07
N GLU A 98 -10.95 -7.15 8.32
CA GLU A 98 -11.82 -8.26 8.72
C GLU A 98 -12.52 -7.97 10.06
N LEU A 99 -11.79 -7.40 11.01
CA LEU A 99 -12.35 -6.94 12.30
C LEU A 99 -13.36 -5.81 12.09
N TYR A 100 -13.12 -4.90 11.16
CA TYR A 100 -14.07 -3.82 10.84
C TYR A 100 -15.35 -4.38 10.19
N ASP A 101 -15.23 -5.31 9.26
CA ASP A 101 -16.36 -5.95 8.59
C ASP A 101 -17.19 -6.79 9.57
N GLU A 102 -16.54 -7.51 10.48
CA GLU A 102 -17.22 -8.24 11.54
C GLU A 102 -17.88 -7.29 12.54
N ALA A 103 -17.22 -6.20 12.92
CA ALA A 103 -17.80 -5.17 13.78
C ALA A 103 -18.99 -4.46 13.10
N LYS A 104 -18.98 -4.33 11.77
CA LYS A 104 -20.12 -3.85 10.99
C LYS A 104 -21.27 -4.84 11.01
N LYS A 105 -21.01 -6.14 10.84
CA LYS A 105 -22.04 -7.20 10.90
C LYS A 105 -22.69 -7.34 12.28
N ARG A 106 -21.96 -7.02 13.35
CA ARG A 106 -22.44 -7.01 14.74
C ARG A 106 -22.95 -5.64 15.19
N ASP A 107 -23.03 -4.66 14.28
CA ASP A 107 -23.47 -3.29 14.56
C ASP A 107 -22.76 -2.63 15.76
N ILE A 108 -21.46 -2.88 15.92
CA ILE A 108 -20.65 -2.27 16.97
C ILE A 108 -20.64 -0.74 16.77
N PRO A 109 -21.14 0.03 17.75
CA PRO A 109 -21.14 1.50 17.68
C PRO A 109 -19.70 2.02 17.77
N GLY A 110 -19.40 3.09 17.03
CA GLY A 110 -18.06 3.69 17.04
C GLY A 110 -16.97 2.88 16.33
N ARG A 111 -17.29 1.74 15.68
CA ARG A 111 -16.35 0.88 14.94
C ARG A 111 -15.43 1.62 13.96
N SER A 112 -15.91 2.71 13.33
CA SER A 112 -15.13 3.51 12.38
C SER A 112 -14.03 4.36 13.02
N LYS A 113 -14.12 4.60 14.32
CA LYS A 113 -13.10 5.30 15.10
C LYS A 113 -12.14 4.33 15.80
N MET A 114 -12.41 3.04 15.75
CA MET A 114 -11.62 2.03 16.44
C MET A 114 -10.36 1.65 15.66
N ASP A 115 -9.24 1.55 16.37
CA ASP A 115 -8.04 0.88 15.88
C ASP A 115 -8.21 -0.66 15.89
N LYS A 116 -7.20 -1.38 15.41
CA LYS A 116 -7.24 -2.85 15.32
C LYS A 116 -7.48 -3.50 16.69
N ALA A 117 -6.77 -3.07 17.72
CA ALA A 117 -6.86 -3.64 19.05
C ALA A 117 -8.22 -3.31 19.70
N GLN A 118 -8.75 -2.13 19.45
CA GLN A 118 -10.08 -1.72 19.89
C GLN A 118 -11.18 -2.55 19.22
N LEU A 119 -11.06 -2.83 17.91
CA LEU A 119 -11.99 -3.72 17.21
C LEU A 119 -11.91 -5.17 17.72
N GLU A 120 -10.71 -5.71 17.99
CA GLU A 120 -10.53 -7.03 18.59
C GLU A 120 -11.24 -7.14 19.94
N ARG A 121 -11.04 -6.15 20.82
CA ARG A 121 -11.69 -6.10 22.14
C ARG A 121 -13.21 -5.95 22.03
N ALA A 122 -13.69 -5.13 21.11
CA ALA A 122 -15.12 -4.93 20.90
C ALA A 122 -15.83 -6.19 20.38
N LEU A 123 -15.13 -7.02 19.60
CA LEU A 123 -15.64 -8.28 19.05
C LEU A 123 -15.53 -9.48 19.99
N ALA A 124 -14.71 -9.37 21.04
CA ALA A 124 -14.56 -10.39 22.08
C ALA A 124 -15.66 -10.33 23.16
N LYS A 125 -16.54 -9.34 23.10
CA LYS A 125 -17.79 -9.25 23.88
C LYS A 125 -18.96 -9.82 23.10
#